data_AF-A0A8J2XAU9-F1
#
_entry.id   AF-A0A8J2XAU9-F1
#
_cell.length_a   1.000
_cell.length_b   1.000
_cell.length_c   1.000
_cell.angle_alpha   90.00
_cell.angle_beta   90.00
_cell.angle_gamma   90.00
#
_symmetry.space_group_name_H-M   'P 1'
#
loop_
_entity.id
_entity.type
_entity.pdbx_description
1 polymer ?
#
loop_
_entity_poly.entity_id
_entity_poly.type
_entity_poly.pdbx_seq_one_letter_code
_entity_poly.pdbx_strand_id
1 'polypeptide(L)'
;MAVFRRFASTEAKKKLHEFFTYHTTKSTLKPWIYRPKNANILLTMDLKDPATNAPLKPREPIQPLSRKVLDQYIASVEPGSRELVEWFKLWTNVSPRKRALWNYLSSEHLQNMLMQSFFRIGSYAGLVRTLYCNKENFLKAHNINALDVEHFFNTILVCNLHRNRALGFNDPLVAQKKLVNAWANVTLRKNESGLTNSLIQALAKQQNIKSIPELSGLKAATVSLPELPLEESQGKMAAQLGEFKFLYLTARTIAEFDPETDAAIHDFIKRYQSYLQNLGAKDIYESSVEDLERLLATRQANNETTTDNQDSVSNAEFTEQSPPAHT
;
A
#
# COMPACT_ATOMS: atom_id res chain seq x y z
N MET A 1 -4.85 -22.66 10.80
CA MET A 1 -4.70 -21.18 10.74
C MET A 1 -5.41 -20.50 9.54
N ALA A 2 -5.67 -21.17 8.41
CA ALA A 2 -6.30 -20.53 7.24
C ALA A 2 -7.78 -20.13 7.44
N VAL A 3 -8.55 -20.91 8.21
CA VAL A 3 -9.99 -20.68 8.42
C VAL A 3 -10.25 -19.39 9.21
N PHE A 4 -9.47 -19.10 10.26
CA PHE A 4 -9.59 -17.88 11.07
C PHE A 4 -9.28 -16.60 10.28
N ARG A 5 -8.36 -16.63 9.31
CA ARG A 5 -8.05 -15.48 8.46
C ARG A 5 -9.22 -15.11 7.53
N ARG A 6 -10.00 -16.10 7.04
CA ARG A 6 -11.15 -15.85 6.16
C ARG A 6 -12.33 -15.19 6.88
N PHE A 7 -12.59 -15.53 8.14
CA PHE A 7 -13.66 -14.91 8.94
C PHE A 7 -13.32 -13.48 9.38
N ALA A 8 -12.07 -13.22 9.79
CA ALA A 8 -11.62 -11.86 10.12
C ALA A 8 -11.62 -10.93 8.89
N SER A 9 -11.34 -11.48 7.69
CA SER A 9 -11.34 -10.76 6.42
C SER A 9 -12.71 -10.14 6.08
N THR A 10 -13.77 -10.95 6.19
CA THR A 10 -15.13 -10.50 5.87
C THR A 10 -15.65 -9.49 6.88
N GLU A 11 -15.29 -9.64 8.15
CA GLU A 11 -15.67 -8.70 9.21
C GLU A 11 -14.96 -7.35 9.07
N ALA A 12 -13.65 -7.33 8.82
CA ALA A 12 -12.90 -6.09 8.63
C ALA A 12 -13.40 -5.31 7.40
N LYS A 13 -13.62 -6.01 6.29
CA LYS A 13 -14.19 -5.43 5.07
C LYS A 13 -15.59 -4.87 5.31
N LYS A 14 -16.44 -5.59 6.05
CA LYS A 14 -17.79 -5.13 6.42
C LYS A 14 -17.75 -3.86 7.27
N LYS A 15 -16.91 -3.82 8.31
CA LYS A 15 -16.74 -2.63 9.17
C LYS A 15 -16.24 -1.41 8.38
N LEU A 16 -15.28 -1.60 7.46
CA LEU A 16 -14.82 -0.53 6.57
C LEU A 16 -15.94 -0.03 5.66
N HIS A 17 -16.74 -0.94 5.09
CA HIS A 17 -17.85 -0.58 4.23
C HIS A 17 -18.96 0.17 4.99
N GLU A 18 -19.29 -0.25 6.21
CA GLU A 18 -20.27 0.43 7.06
C GLU A 18 -19.81 1.85 7.43
N PHE A 19 -18.54 1.99 7.83
CA PHE A 19 -17.92 3.28 8.12
C PHE A 19 -17.93 4.20 6.88
N PHE A 20 -17.54 3.68 5.73
CA PHE A 20 -17.60 4.40 4.46
C PHE A 20 -19.01 4.88 4.16
N THR A 21 -19.98 3.97 4.19
CA THR A 21 -21.40 4.25 3.90
C THR A 21 -21.94 5.36 4.80
N TYR A 22 -21.62 5.33 6.09
CA TYR A 22 -22.06 6.38 7.01
C TYR A 22 -21.52 7.76 6.68
N HIS A 23 -20.24 7.86 6.31
CA HIS A 23 -19.65 9.14 6.00
C HIS A 23 -20.14 9.69 4.66
N THR A 24 -20.46 8.82 3.70
CA THR A 24 -21.04 9.19 2.39
C THR A 24 -22.53 9.50 2.44
N THR A 25 -23.30 8.93 3.38
CA THR A 25 -24.73 9.25 3.56
C THR A 25 -24.98 10.76 3.65
N LYS A 26 -26.04 11.23 3.00
CA LYS A 26 -26.47 12.65 3.01
C LYS A 26 -26.67 13.11 4.45
N SER A 27 -26.15 14.30 4.79
CA SER A 27 -26.17 14.82 6.16
C SER A 27 -27.57 14.91 6.75
N THR A 28 -28.57 15.22 5.93
CA THR A 28 -29.99 15.28 6.30
C THR A 28 -30.56 13.92 6.71
N LEU A 29 -30.08 12.83 6.12
CA LEU A 29 -30.56 11.46 6.38
C LEU A 29 -29.86 10.80 7.59
N LYS A 30 -28.65 11.25 7.94
CA LYS A 30 -27.87 10.61 9.02
C LYS A 30 -28.59 10.56 10.37
N PRO A 31 -29.23 11.64 10.85
CA PRO A 31 -29.92 11.62 12.14
C PRO A 31 -31.09 10.63 12.15
N TRP A 32 -31.72 10.37 11.01
CA TRP A 32 -32.84 9.44 10.90
C TRP A 32 -32.37 8.00 10.86
N ILE A 33 -31.35 7.71 10.06
CA ILE A 33 -30.86 6.35 9.83
C ILE A 33 -30.06 5.80 11.02
N TYR A 34 -29.18 6.61 11.62
CA TYR A 34 -28.16 6.12 12.57
C TYR A 34 -28.43 6.51 14.03
N ARG A 35 -29.65 6.99 14.37
CA ARG A 35 -30.03 7.27 15.76
C ARG A 35 -31.20 6.37 16.15
N PRO A 36 -31.07 5.55 17.20
CA PRO A 36 -32.09 4.57 17.57
C PRO A 36 -33.42 5.24 17.93
N LYS A 37 -33.38 6.41 18.57
CA LYS A 37 -34.59 7.19 18.91
C LYS A 37 -35.46 7.60 17.72
N ASN A 38 -34.89 7.63 16.52
CA ASN A 38 -35.58 8.04 15.29
C ASN A 38 -36.03 6.83 14.45
N ALA A 39 -35.81 5.61 14.91
CA ALA A 39 -36.10 4.39 14.15
C ALA A 39 -37.59 4.27 13.78
N ASN A 40 -38.49 4.49 14.73
CA ASN A 40 -39.93 4.44 14.49
C ASN A 40 -40.39 5.54 13.52
N ILE A 41 -39.81 6.75 13.63
CA ILE A 41 -40.13 7.87 12.75
C ILE A 41 -39.63 7.61 11.32
N LEU A 42 -38.46 6.99 11.17
CA LEU A 42 -37.93 6.62 9.86
C LEU A 42 -38.85 5.61 9.15
N LEU A 43 -39.41 4.65 9.89
CA LEU A 43 -40.36 3.67 9.35
C LEU A 43 -41.69 4.31 8.92
N THR A 44 -42.11 5.42 9.53
CA THR A 44 -43.34 6.12 9.14
C THR A 44 -43.15 7.17 8.03
N MET A 45 -41.92 7.61 7.76
CA MET A 45 -41.63 8.62 6.73
C MET A 45 -41.51 8.05 5.30
N ASP A 46 -41.61 6.72 5.12
CA ASP A 46 -41.52 6.02 3.83
C ASP A 46 -40.31 6.45 2.96
N LEU A 47 -39.21 6.85 3.60
CA LEU A 47 -38.02 7.32 2.88
C LEU A 47 -37.36 6.13 2.16
N LYS A 48 -37.19 6.26 0.85
CA LYS A 48 -36.56 5.24 0.01
C LYS A 48 -35.10 5.59 -0.27
N ASP A 49 -34.27 4.58 -0.40
CA ASP A 49 -32.93 4.72 -0.94
C ASP A 49 -33.02 5.09 -2.43
N PRO A 50 -32.45 6.23 -2.87
CA PRO A 50 -32.53 6.67 -4.25
C PRO A 50 -31.85 5.72 -5.26
N ALA A 51 -30.94 4.84 -4.82
CA ALA A 51 -30.28 3.88 -5.71
C ALA A 51 -31.05 2.56 -5.87
N THR A 52 -31.75 2.12 -4.81
CA THR A 52 -32.33 0.77 -4.75
C THR A 52 -33.85 0.77 -4.65
N ASN A 53 -34.49 1.94 -4.48
CA ASN A 53 -35.92 2.11 -4.19
C ASN A 53 -36.44 1.33 -2.96
N ALA A 54 -35.54 0.72 -2.19
CA ALA A 54 -35.89 -0.01 -0.98
C ALA A 54 -36.14 0.97 0.19
N PRO A 55 -37.03 0.62 1.14
CA PRO A 55 -37.26 1.43 2.33
C PRO A 55 -35.98 1.52 3.15
N LEU A 56 -35.64 2.74 3.61
CA LEU A 56 -34.49 2.97 4.45
C LEU A 56 -34.72 2.34 5.83
N LYS A 57 -33.87 1.38 6.17
CA LYS A 57 -33.91 0.71 7.47
C LYS A 57 -33.06 1.47 8.50
N PRO A 58 -33.50 1.56 9.76
CA PRO A 58 -32.66 2.02 10.85
C PRO A 58 -31.37 1.17 10.93
N ARG A 59 -30.25 1.83 11.20
CA ARG A 59 -28.94 1.19 11.39
C ARG A 59 -28.39 1.53 12.77
N GLU A 60 -27.51 0.67 13.25
CA GLU A 60 -26.83 0.91 14.52
C GLU A 60 -25.95 2.17 14.46
N PRO A 61 -25.81 2.89 15.58
CA PRO A 61 -24.85 3.99 15.68
C PRO A 61 -23.43 3.50 15.37
N ILE A 62 -22.72 4.26 14.54
CA ILE A 62 -21.36 3.89 14.15
C ILE A 62 -20.35 4.40 15.17
N GLN A 63 -19.54 3.47 15.66
CA GLN A 63 -18.40 3.75 16.51
C GLN A 63 -17.18 4.18 15.67
N PRO A 64 -16.23 4.93 16.27
CA PRO A 64 -14.95 5.21 15.62
C PRO A 64 -14.27 3.92 15.19
N LEU A 65 -13.87 3.86 13.92
CA LEU A 65 -13.23 2.67 13.39
C LEU A 65 -11.78 2.58 13.88
N SER A 66 -11.38 1.44 14.43
CA SER A 66 -10.00 1.20 14.83
C SER A 66 -9.07 1.14 13.61
N ARG A 67 -7.86 1.68 13.73
CA ARG A 67 -6.82 1.64 12.68
C ARG A 67 -6.46 0.20 12.29
N LYS A 68 -6.41 -0.70 13.27
CA LYS A 68 -6.12 -2.14 13.07
C LYS A 68 -7.06 -2.82 12.08
N VAL A 69 -8.28 -2.32 11.90
CA VAL A 69 -9.26 -2.90 10.97
C VAL A 69 -8.77 -2.77 9.52
N LEU A 70 -8.14 -1.65 9.16
CA LEU A 70 -7.58 -1.49 7.82
C LEU A 70 -6.38 -2.40 7.61
N ASP A 71 -5.49 -2.52 8.60
CA ASP A 71 -4.35 -3.45 8.51
C ASP A 71 -4.79 -4.90 8.36
N GLN A 72 -5.83 -5.31 9.09
CA GLN A 72 -6.43 -6.64 8.97
C GLN A 72 -7.03 -6.88 7.57
N TYR A 73 -7.70 -5.88 7.01
CA TYR A 73 -8.23 -5.93 5.66
C TYR A 73 -7.10 -6.05 4.62
N ILE A 74 -6.05 -5.23 4.71
CA ILE A 74 -4.91 -5.31 3.79
C ILE A 74 -4.27 -6.69 3.87
N ALA A 75 -4.08 -7.22 5.09
CA ALA A 75 -3.51 -8.53 5.33
C ALA A 75 -4.38 -9.69 4.78
N SER A 76 -5.68 -9.47 4.56
CA SER A 76 -6.58 -10.49 4.03
C SER A 76 -6.72 -10.51 2.52
N VAL A 77 -6.27 -9.47 1.81
CA VAL A 77 -6.29 -9.43 0.35
C VAL A 77 -5.38 -10.52 -0.23
N GLU A 78 -5.91 -11.27 -1.19
CA GLU A 78 -5.20 -12.38 -1.84
C GLU A 78 -4.13 -11.89 -2.84
N PRO A 79 -3.03 -12.64 -3.00
CA PRO A 79 -2.03 -12.38 -4.04
C PRO A 79 -2.64 -12.32 -5.44
N GLY A 80 -2.14 -11.42 -6.30
CA GLY A 80 -2.63 -11.22 -7.66
C GLY A 80 -3.94 -10.41 -7.77
N SER A 81 -4.60 -10.11 -6.65
CA SER A 81 -5.87 -9.38 -6.65
C SER A 81 -5.72 -7.88 -6.94
N ARG A 82 -6.72 -7.30 -7.61
CA ARG A 82 -6.89 -5.85 -7.79
C ARG A 82 -7.76 -5.20 -6.71
N GLU A 83 -8.30 -6.00 -5.79
CA GLU A 83 -9.27 -5.57 -4.79
C GLU A 83 -8.79 -4.37 -3.96
N LEU A 84 -7.54 -4.39 -3.49
CA LEU A 84 -7.00 -3.29 -2.68
C LEU A 84 -7.00 -1.95 -3.44
N VAL A 85 -6.67 -1.98 -4.73
CA VAL A 85 -6.65 -0.77 -5.57
C VAL A 85 -8.06 -0.28 -5.86
N GLU A 86 -9.00 -1.18 -6.12
CA GLU A 86 -10.41 -0.84 -6.34
C GLU A 86 -11.05 -0.27 -5.08
N TRP A 87 -10.80 -0.89 -3.92
CA TRP A 87 -11.21 -0.38 -2.62
C TRP A 87 -10.64 1.03 -2.38
N PHE A 88 -9.35 1.24 -2.63
CA PHE A 88 -8.71 2.54 -2.44
C PHE A 88 -9.25 3.61 -3.40
N LYS A 89 -9.52 3.26 -4.65
CA LYS A 89 -10.18 4.14 -5.62
C LYS A 89 -11.57 4.54 -5.14
N LEU A 90 -12.37 3.58 -4.67
CA LEU A 90 -13.70 3.86 -4.13
C LEU A 90 -13.62 4.77 -2.90
N TRP A 91 -12.65 4.52 -2.01
CA TRP A 91 -12.41 5.35 -0.83
C TRP A 91 -12.03 6.80 -1.18
N THR A 92 -11.20 6.98 -2.20
CA THR A 92 -10.67 8.28 -2.62
C THR A 92 -11.55 9.03 -3.61
N ASN A 93 -12.57 8.38 -4.20
CA ASN A 93 -13.55 9.03 -5.08
C ASN A 93 -14.57 9.89 -4.32
N VAL A 94 -14.47 9.98 -2.99
CA VAL A 94 -15.32 10.84 -2.16
C VAL A 94 -14.79 12.27 -2.10
N SER A 95 -15.69 13.25 -1.95
CA SER A 95 -15.29 14.66 -1.82
C SER A 95 -14.27 14.87 -0.67
N PRO A 96 -13.18 15.64 -0.87
CA PRO A 96 -12.24 16.03 0.18
C PRO A 96 -12.87 16.70 1.41
N ARG A 97 -14.09 17.25 1.26
CA ARG A 97 -14.88 17.80 2.37
C ARG A 97 -15.25 16.75 3.43
N LYS A 98 -15.28 15.47 3.07
CA LYS A 98 -15.55 14.35 4.00
C LYS A 98 -14.28 13.97 4.78
N ARG A 99 -13.73 14.94 5.53
CA ARG A 99 -12.42 14.85 6.20
C ARG A 99 -12.23 13.60 7.06
N ALA A 100 -13.30 13.09 7.70
CA ALA A 100 -13.22 11.87 8.51
C ALA A 100 -12.73 10.64 7.71
N LEU A 101 -13.11 10.52 6.43
CA LEU A 101 -12.65 9.42 5.58
C LEU A 101 -11.19 9.62 5.15
N TRP A 102 -10.82 10.85 4.82
CA TRP A 102 -9.47 11.20 4.38
C TRP A 102 -8.46 11.11 5.52
N ASN A 103 -8.83 11.53 6.73
CA ASN A 103 -7.97 11.50 7.92
C ASN A 103 -7.90 10.11 8.57
N TYR A 104 -8.77 9.17 8.17
CA TYR A 104 -8.64 7.77 8.59
C TYR A 104 -7.40 7.10 7.96
N LEU A 105 -6.99 7.55 6.77
CA LEU A 105 -5.77 7.09 6.11
C LEU A 105 -4.55 7.80 6.70
N SER A 106 -3.80 7.12 7.58
CA SER A 106 -2.52 7.60 8.09
C SER A 106 -1.39 7.30 7.10
N SER A 107 -0.24 7.95 7.29
CA SER A 107 1.01 7.62 6.60
C SER A 107 1.39 6.15 6.76
N GLU A 108 1.26 5.59 7.96
CA GLU A 108 1.48 4.17 8.27
C GLU A 108 0.56 3.25 7.47
N HIS A 109 -0.74 3.59 7.33
CA HIS A 109 -1.66 2.79 6.53
C HIS A 109 -1.22 2.77 5.07
N LEU A 110 -0.83 3.94 4.52
CA LEU A 110 -0.39 4.04 3.13
C LEU A 110 0.93 3.29 2.90
N GLN A 111 1.88 3.36 3.83
CA GLN A 111 3.09 2.54 3.80
C GLN A 111 2.76 1.05 3.85
N ASN A 112 1.89 0.60 4.75
CA ASN A 112 1.46 -0.79 4.81
C ASN A 112 0.82 -1.25 3.51
N MET A 113 -0.09 -0.44 2.94
CA MET A 113 -0.71 -0.72 1.63
C MET A 113 0.35 -0.84 0.53
N LEU A 114 1.31 0.09 0.47
CA LEU A 114 2.37 0.07 -0.53
C LEU A 114 3.27 -1.18 -0.39
N MET A 115 3.76 -1.46 0.81
CA MET A 115 4.59 -2.63 1.10
C MET A 115 3.86 -3.93 0.73
N GLN A 116 2.62 -4.10 1.19
CA GLN A 116 1.81 -5.28 0.89
C GLN A 116 1.45 -5.38 -0.59
N SER A 117 1.15 -4.25 -1.24
CA SER A 117 0.88 -4.20 -2.67
C SER A 117 2.08 -4.59 -3.53
N PHE A 118 3.29 -4.38 -3.01
CA PHE A 118 4.53 -4.68 -3.70
C PHE A 118 4.99 -6.12 -3.45
N PHE A 119 5.23 -6.49 -2.19
CA PHE A 119 5.82 -7.78 -1.84
C PHE A 119 4.85 -8.95 -1.96
N ARG A 120 3.53 -8.75 -1.73
CA ARG A 120 2.59 -9.87 -1.59
C ARG A 120 1.40 -9.87 -2.54
N ILE A 121 0.80 -8.72 -2.82
CA ILE A 121 -0.44 -8.62 -3.62
C ILE A 121 -0.12 -8.41 -5.11
N GLY A 122 0.89 -7.61 -5.41
CA GLY A 122 1.34 -7.31 -6.78
C GLY A 122 0.63 -6.14 -7.47
N SER A 123 -0.24 -5.40 -6.79
CA SER A 123 -0.99 -4.27 -7.37
C SER A 123 -0.29 -2.91 -7.19
N TYR A 124 1.00 -2.91 -6.83
CA TYR A 124 1.81 -1.73 -6.52
C TYR A 124 1.69 -0.56 -7.52
N ALA A 125 1.90 -0.81 -8.82
CA ALA A 125 1.87 0.27 -9.83
C ALA A 125 0.50 0.96 -9.90
N GLY A 126 -0.59 0.19 -9.75
CA GLY A 126 -1.95 0.72 -9.71
C GLY A 126 -2.22 1.56 -8.47
N LEU A 127 -1.69 1.12 -7.32
CA LEU A 127 -1.80 1.86 -6.06
C LEU A 127 -1.02 3.18 -6.10
N VAL A 128 0.25 3.15 -6.51
CA VAL A 128 1.09 4.36 -6.65
C VAL A 128 0.45 5.37 -7.60
N ARG A 129 -0.05 4.92 -8.76
CA ARG A 129 -0.77 5.79 -9.69
C ARG A 129 -1.98 6.45 -9.03
N THR A 130 -2.76 5.68 -8.27
CA THR A 130 -3.95 6.19 -7.58
C THR A 130 -3.58 7.21 -6.49
N LEU A 131 -2.46 7.00 -5.78
CA LEU A 131 -1.94 7.95 -4.79
C LEU A 131 -1.51 9.27 -5.44
N TYR A 132 -0.75 9.21 -6.55
CA TYR A 132 -0.33 10.41 -7.28
C TYR A 132 -1.53 11.21 -7.81
N CYS A 133 -2.53 10.55 -8.40
CA CYS A 133 -3.75 11.21 -8.87
C CYS A 133 -4.55 11.89 -7.75
N ASN A 134 -4.44 11.42 -6.51
CA ASN A 134 -5.20 11.94 -5.36
C ASN A 134 -4.40 12.87 -4.45
N LYS A 135 -3.15 13.23 -4.81
CA LYS A 135 -2.30 14.12 -4.01
C LYS A 135 -3.02 15.40 -3.59
N GLU A 136 -3.66 16.09 -4.54
CA GLU A 136 -4.39 17.32 -4.25
C GLU A 136 -5.57 17.11 -3.30
N ASN A 137 -6.22 15.95 -3.35
CA ASN A 137 -7.35 15.65 -2.50
C ASN A 137 -6.91 15.44 -1.04
N PHE A 138 -5.75 14.81 -0.81
CA PHE A 138 -5.14 14.73 0.53
C PHE A 138 -4.84 16.12 1.09
N LEU A 139 -4.30 17.04 0.27
CA LEU A 139 -4.05 18.42 0.67
C LEU A 139 -5.35 19.18 0.98
N LYS A 140 -6.35 19.11 0.10
CA LYS A 140 -7.67 19.74 0.29
C LYS A 140 -8.41 19.21 1.52
N ALA A 141 -8.15 17.97 1.92
CA ALA A 141 -8.70 17.35 3.13
C ALA A 141 -7.93 17.71 4.42
N HIS A 142 -6.82 18.45 4.32
CA HIS A 142 -5.85 18.71 5.41
C HIS A 142 -5.13 17.47 5.96
N ASN A 143 -5.02 16.41 5.16
CA ASN A 143 -4.20 15.26 5.50
C ASN A 143 -2.81 15.39 4.85
N ILE A 144 -2.03 16.35 5.33
CA ILE A 144 -0.72 16.72 4.75
C ILE A 144 0.33 15.63 5.02
N ASN A 145 0.16 14.85 6.09
CA ASN A 145 1.14 13.86 6.51
C ASN A 145 1.01 12.53 5.75
N ALA A 146 -0.07 12.32 4.99
CA ALA A 146 -0.30 11.07 4.25
C ALA A 146 0.83 10.73 3.26
N LEU A 147 1.37 11.73 2.56
CA LEU A 147 2.42 11.57 1.54
C LEU A 147 3.73 12.18 2.01
N ASP A 148 4.21 11.75 3.17
CA ASP A 148 5.46 12.22 3.77
C ASP A 148 6.71 11.53 3.21
N VAL A 149 7.88 11.97 3.65
CA VAL A 149 9.15 11.37 3.25
C VAL A 149 9.34 9.99 3.89
N GLU A 150 9.13 9.90 5.20
CA GLU A 150 9.47 8.72 6.00
C GLU A 150 8.66 7.47 5.63
N HIS A 151 7.36 7.62 5.39
CA HIS A 151 6.48 6.50 5.11
C HIS A 151 6.26 6.35 3.62
N PHE A 152 5.93 7.42 2.90
CA PHE A 152 5.56 7.31 1.49
C PHE A 152 6.77 7.25 0.55
N PHE A 153 7.65 8.26 0.60
CA PHE A 153 8.78 8.34 -0.33
C PHE A 153 9.79 7.21 -0.11
N ASN A 154 10.18 6.95 1.14
CA ASN A 154 11.11 5.88 1.48
C ASN A 154 10.58 4.51 1.07
N THR A 155 9.28 4.25 1.25
CA THR A 155 8.65 3.01 0.77
C THR A 155 8.71 2.88 -0.75
N ILE A 156 8.50 3.97 -1.50
CA ILE A 156 8.67 3.96 -2.96
C ILE A 156 10.10 3.59 -3.35
N LEU A 157 11.11 4.14 -2.67
CA LEU A 157 12.52 3.81 -2.92
C LEU A 157 12.83 2.34 -2.59
N VAL A 158 12.37 1.85 -1.45
CA VAL A 158 12.49 0.43 -1.06
C VAL A 158 11.90 -0.47 -2.14
N CYS A 159 10.66 -0.23 -2.55
CA CYS A 159 10.02 -1.01 -3.61
C CYS A 159 10.76 -0.90 -4.95
N ASN A 160 11.30 0.27 -5.31
CA ASN A 160 12.04 0.45 -6.55
C ASN A 160 13.38 -0.31 -6.55
N LEU A 161 14.13 -0.29 -5.45
CA LEU A 161 15.38 -1.04 -5.30
C LEU A 161 15.16 -2.53 -5.52
N HIS A 162 14.18 -3.10 -4.83
CA HIS A 162 13.79 -4.51 -4.97
C HIS A 162 13.27 -4.81 -6.38
N ARG A 163 12.45 -3.93 -6.95
CA ARG A 163 11.92 -4.10 -8.30
C ARG A 163 13.02 -4.12 -9.35
N ASN A 164 14.00 -3.23 -9.23
CA ASN A 164 15.11 -3.13 -10.16
C ASN A 164 15.97 -4.38 -10.12
N ARG A 165 16.28 -4.89 -8.91
CA ARG A 165 16.99 -6.17 -8.72
C ARG A 165 16.22 -7.34 -9.34
N ALA A 166 14.93 -7.46 -9.03
CA ALA A 166 14.14 -8.61 -9.42
C ALA A 166 13.81 -8.66 -10.93
N LEU A 167 13.68 -7.51 -11.59
CA LEU A 167 13.37 -7.40 -13.02
C LEU A 167 14.59 -7.05 -13.88
N GLY A 168 15.78 -6.94 -13.29
CA GLY A 168 17.02 -6.59 -14.01
C GLY A 168 17.01 -5.20 -14.65
N PHE A 169 16.26 -4.24 -14.11
CA PHE A 169 16.26 -2.88 -14.66
C PHE A 169 17.57 -2.16 -14.33
N ASN A 170 18.24 -1.66 -15.35
CA ASN A 170 19.50 -0.91 -15.24
C ASN A 170 19.48 0.29 -16.21
N ASP A 171 18.59 1.24 -15.96
CA ASP A 171 18.50 2.48 -16.74
C ASP A 171 18.59 3.69 -15.79
N PRO A 172 19.74 4.38 -15.75
CA PRO A 172 19.96 5.51 -14.84
C PRO A 172 19.04 6.68 -15.15
N LEU A 173 18.69 6.94 -16.41
CA LEU A 173 17.85 8.07 -16.79
C LEU A 173 16.40 7.83 -16.35
N VAL A 174 15.90 6.61 -16.54
CA VAL A 174 14.56 6.23 -16.06
C VAL A 174 14.52 6.24 -14.54
N ALA A 175 15.55 5.76 -13.86
CA ALA A 175 15.64 5.79 -12.40
C ALA A 175 15.60 7.24 -11.85
N GLN A 176 16.37 8.16 -12.45
CA GLN A 176 16.33 9.58 -12.08
C GLN A 176 14.95 10.21 -12.31
N LYS A 177 14.31 9.95 -13.46
CA LYS A 177 12.96 10.45 -13.74
C LYS A 177 11.94 9.94 -12.72
N LYS A 178 12.02 8.65 -12.35
CA LYS A 178 11.15 8.06 -11.32
C LYS A 178 11.39 8.68 -9.95
N LEU A 179 12.64 8.93 -9.58
CA LEU A 179 13.02 9.58 -8.33
C LEU A 179 12.43 10.99 -8.23
N VAL A 180 12.64 11.83 -9.26
CA VAL A 180 12.09 13.20 -9.31
C VAL A 180 10.57 13.19 -9.29
N ASN A 181 9.94 12.29 -10.03
CA ASN A 181 8.48 12.18 -10.05
C ASN A 181 7.92 11.73 -8.68
N ALA A 182 8.56 10.78 -8.00
CA ALA A 182 8.17 10.39 -6.66
C ALA A 182 8.31 11.56 -5.67
N TRP A 183 9.43 12.29 -5.73
CA TRP A 183 9.67 13.46 -4.88
C TRP A 183 8.65 14.59 -5.11
N ALA A 184 8.26 14.82 -6.37
CA ALA A 184 7.24 15.81 -6.71
C ALA A 184 5.87 15.51 -6.07
N ASN A 185 5.61 14.26 -5.69
CA ASN A 185 4.36 13.85 -5.05
C ASN A 185 4.39 13.91 -3.51
N VAL A 186 5.56 14.14 -2.90
CA VAL A 186 5.70 14.32 -1.45
C VAL A 186 5.11 15.64 -1.00
N THR A 187 4.29 15.61 0.04
CA THR A 187 3.64 16.77 0.65
C THR A 187 4.37 17.27 1.89
N LEU A 188 4.89 16.37 2.73
CA LEU A 188 5.67 16.70 3.91
C LEU A 188 7.14 16.28 3.72
N ARG A 189 8.03 17.24 3.48
CA ARG A 189 9.45 17.02 3.12
C ARG A 189 10.40 16.92 4.32
N LYS A 190 9.92 16.45 5.47
CA LYS A 190 10.76 16.29 6.68
C LYS A 190 11.43 14.92 6.66
N ASN A 191 12.76 14.91 6.69
CA ASN A 191 13.60 13.72 6.83
C ASN A 191 14.05 13.63 8.28
N GLU A 192 13.30 12.88 9.09
CA GLU A 192 13.51 12.76 10.54
C GLU A 192 14.50 11.64 10.86
N SER A 193 14.47 10.53 10.12
CA SER A 193 15.34 9.38 10.37
C SER A 193 16.70 9.48 9.70
N GLY A 194 16.84 10.33 8.67
CA GLY A 194 18.04 10.41 7.83
C GLY A 194 18.15 9.27 6.79
N LEU A 195 17.33 8.22 6.89
CA LEU A 195 17.39 7.04 6.00
C LEU A 195 17.11 7.37 4.53
N THR A 196 16.39 8.46 4.27
CA THR A 196 16.09 8.94 2.92
C THR A 196 17.38 9.18 2.12
N ASN A 197 18.41 9.76 2.75
CA ASN A 197 19.68 10.03 2.09
C ASN A 197 20.39 8.72 1.73
N SER A 198 20.42 7.76 2.65
CA SER A 198 21.02 6.44 2.44
C SER A 198 20.27 5.64 1.37
N LEU A 199 18.93 5.70 1.32
CA LEU A 199 18.14 5.06 0.25
C LEU A 199 18.44 5.63 -1.14
N ILE A 200 18.57 6.96 -1.24
CA ILE A 200 18.93 7.60 -2.52
C ILE A 200 20.34 7.18 -2.95
N GLN A 201 21.28 7.09 -2.01
CA GLN A 201 22.63 6.60 -2.29
C GLN A 201 22.63 5.13 -2.73
N ALA A 202 21.89 4.27 -2.05
CA ALA A 202 21.71 2.87 -2.44
C ALA A 202 21.12 2.75 -3.85
N LEU A 203 20.11 3.56 -4.20
CA LEU A 203 19.54 3.60 -5.54
C LEU A 203 20.57 4.10 -6.58
N ALA A 204 21.35 5.11 -6.22
CA ALA A 204 22.39 5.66 -7.10
C ALA A 204 23.49 4.64 -7.39
N LYS A 205 23.94 3.89 -6.37
CA LYS A 205 24.89 2.78 -6.51
C LYS A 205 24.31 1.67 -7.39
N GLN A 206 23.09 1.22 -7.12
CA GLN A 206 22.44 0.14 -7.88
C GLN A 206 22.30 0.47 -9.38
N GLN A 207 21.93 1.71 -9.72
CA GLN A 207 21.64 2.14 -11.09
C GLN A 207 22.83 2.86 -11.77
N ASN A 208 24.00 2.90 -11.14
CA ASN A 208 25.18 3.62 -11.62
C ASN A 208 24.91 5.11 -11.96
N ILE A 209 24.10 5.78 -11.13
CA ILE A 209 23.77 7.20 -11.29
C ILE A 209 24.97 8.04 -10.86
N LYS A 210 25.62 8.70 -11.83
CA LYS A 210 26.79 9.55 -11.57
C LYS A 210 26.46 10.87 -10.86
N SER A 211 25.28 11.42 -11.11
CA SER A 211 24.83 12.68 -10.54
C SER A 211 23.39 12.54 -10.08
N ILE A 212 23.18 12.67 -8.78
CA ILE A 212 21.86 12.60 -8.17
C ILE A 212 21.15 13.93 -8.45
N PRO A 213 19.92 13.92 -8.98
CA PRO A 213 19.18 15.16 -9.24
C PRO A 213 18.90 15.90 -7.93
N GLU A 214 18.95 17.23 -7.99
CA GLU A 214 18.68 18.07 -6.82
C GLU A 214 17.20 17.98 -6.43
N LEU A 215 16.94 17.36 -5.27
CA LEU A 215 15.60 17.24 -4.71
C LEU A 215 15.30 18.45 -3.83
N SER A 216 14.65 19.46 -4.41
CA SER A 216 14.33 20.71 -3.70
C SER A 216 13.71 20.46 -2.33
N GLY A 217 14.24 21.10 -1.29
CA GLY A 217 13.73 21.00 0.08
C GLY A 217 14.09 19.71 0.83
N LEU A 218 14.82 18.77 0.23
CA LEU A 218 15.44 17.67 0.97
C LEU A 218 16.68 18.20 1.68
N LYS A 219 16.65 18.24 3.01
CA LYS A 219 17.83 18.54 3.82
C LYS A 219 18.60 17.26 4.08
N ALA A 220 19.92 17.32 3.96
CA ALA A 220 20.78 16.27 4.47
C ALA A 220 20.56 16.15 5.98
N ALA A 221 20.26 14.94 6.44
CA ALA A 221 20.09 14.63 7.85
C ALA A 221 21.01 13.47 8.21
N THR A 222 21.55 13.51 9.42
CA THR A 222 22.28 12.39 10.00
C THR A 222 21.33 11.25 10.31
N VAL A 223 21.79 10.00 10.17
CA VAL A 223 20.97 8.84 10.51
C VAL A 223 20.66 8.85 12.00
N SER A 224 19.37 8.83 12.34
CA SER A 224 18.86 8.82 13.70
C SER A 224 17.81 7.72 13.81
N LEU A 225 18.19 6.60 14.42
CA LEU A 225 17.34 5.43 14.59
C LEU A 225 17.00 5.22 16.07
N PRO A 226 15.81 4.69 16.39
CA PRO A 226 15.42 4.43 17.76
C PRO A 226 16.31 3.37 18.39
N GLU A 227 16.64 3.57 19.66
CA GLU A 227 17.38 2.58 20.42
C GLU A 227 16.45 1.43 20.84
N LEU A 228 16.90 0.20 20.58
CA LEU A 228 16.25 -1.03 21.04
C LEU A 228 17.07 -1.60 22.20
N PRO A 229 16.65 -1.39 23.46
CA PRO A 229 17.40 -1.88 24.62
C PRO A 229 17.31 -3.40 24.73
N LEU A 230 18.43 -4.09 24.98
CA LEU A 230 18.50 -5.55 24.93
C LEU A 230 17.65 -6.24 26.02
N GLU A 231 17.39 -5.55 27.13
CA GLU A 231 16.66 -6.07 28.29
C GLU A 231 15.26 -5.45 28.39
N GLU A 232 14.29 -6.08 27.75
CA GLU A 232 12.88 -5.72 27.88
C GLU A 232 12.00 -6.94 28.16
N SER A 233 10.78 -6.72 28.64
CA SER A 233 9.80 -7.79 28.74
C SER A 233 9.35 -8.22 27.34
N GLN A 234 9.02 -9.50 27.18
CA GLN A 234 8.57 -10.05 25.88
C GLN A 234 7.42 -9.25 25.26
N GLY A 235 6.48 -8.76 26.08
CA GLY A 235 5.36 -7.96 25.62
C GLY A 235 5.76 -6.60 25.04
N LYS A 236 6.78 -5.94 25.62
CA LYS A 236 7.29 -4.67 25.09
C LYS A 236 8.14 -4.88 23.83
N MET A 237 8.99 -5.90 23.81
CA MET A 237 9.72 -6.31 22.60
C MET A 237 8.77 -6.56 21.43
N ALA A 238 7.67 -7.30 21.66
CA ALA A 238 6.68 -7.57 20.62
C ALA A 238 5.98 -6.28 20.12
N ALA A 239 5.72 -5.33 21.01
CA ALA A 239 5.14 -4.04 20.64
C ALA A 239 6.11 -3.21 19.79
N GLN A 240 7.39 -3.12 20.19
CA GLN A 240 8.43 -2.39 19.46
C GLN A 240 8.73 -3.01 18.09
N LEU A 241 8.73 -4.34 17.97
CA LEU A 241 8.81 -5.01 16.67
C LEU A 241 7.63 -4.61 15.78
N GLY A 242 6.41 -4.55 16.33
CA GLY A 242 5.24 -4.10 15.59
C GLY A 242 5.33 -2.65 15.11
N GLU A 243 5.86 -1.77 15.96
CA GLU A 243 6.04 -0.34 15.70
C GLU A 243 7.12 -0.07 14.65
N PHE A 244 8.29 -0.69 14.79
CA PHE A 244 9.45 -0.39 13.94
C PHE A 244 9.60 -1.33 12.74
N LYS A 245 8.63 -2.19 12.45
CA LYS A 245 8.70 -3.15 11.34
C LYS A 245 9.07 -2.54 9.98
N PHE A 246 8.50 -1.37 9.63
CA PHE A 246 8.77 -0.74 8.34
C PHE A 246 10.10 0.00 8.33
N LEU A 247 10.50 0.54 9.50
CA LEU A 247 11.83 1.11 9.67
C LEU A 247 12.91 0.03 9.51
N TYR A 248 12.68 -1.15 10.10
CA TYR A 248 13.53 -2.33 9.93
C TYR A 248 13.61 -2.79 8.47
N LEU A 249 12.48 -2.92 7.77
CA LEU A 249 12.47 -3.26 6.34
C LEU A 249 13.27 -2.26 5.51
N THR A 250 13.15 -0.96 5.83
CA THR A 250 13.90 0.10 5.16
C THR A 250 15.40 0.00 5.43
N ALA A 251 15.80 -0.15 6.70
CA ALA A 251 17.18 -0.33 7.12
C ALA A 251 17.84 -1.56 6.47
N ARG A 252 17.16 -2.72 6.49
CA ARG A 252 17.63 -3.95 5.82
C ARG A 252 17.79 -3.76 4.31
N THR A 253 16.86 -3.06 3.67
CA THR A 253 16.96 -2.73 2.24
C THR A 253 18.20 -1.88 1.95
N ILE A 254 18.46 -0.85 2.76
CA ILE A 254 19.67 -0.03 2.60
C ILE A 254 20.91 -0.89 2.74
N ALA A 255 21.03 -1.69 3.81
CA ALA A 255 22.20 -2.53 4.04
C ALA A 255 22.43 -3.59 2.94
N GLU A 256 21.36 -4.05 2.28
CA GLU A 256 21.47 -4.98 1.14
C GLU A 256 22.03 -4.30 -0.11
N PHE A 257 21.56 -3.10 -0.44
CA PHE A 257 21.92 -2.39 -1.68
C PHE A 257 23.09 -1.39 -1.50
N ASP A 258 23.46 -1.10 -0.26
CA ASP A 258 24.64 -0.34 0.12
C ASP A 258 25.28 -0.95 1.40
N PRO A 259 26.16 -1.96 1.25
CA PRO A 259 26.81 -2.61 2.39
C PRO A 259 27.68 -1.66 3.23
N GLU A 260 28.20 -0.59 2.62
CA GLU A 260 29.06 0.41 3.25
C GLU A 260 28.27 1.56 3.90
N THR A 261 26.96 1.38 4.09
CA THR A 261 26.09 2.34 4.76
C THR A 261 26.51 2.59 6.22
N ASP A 262 25.96 3.66 6.81
CA ASP A 262 26.18 4.08 8.20
C ASP A 262 26.09 2.92 9.22
N ALA A 263 27.06 2.84 10.13
CA ALA A 263 27.12 1.81 11.17
C ALA A 263 25.86 1.77 12.05
N ALA A 264 25.19 2.91 12.28
CA ALA A 264 23.94 2.97 13.04
C ALA A 264 22.83 2.11 12.43
N ILE A 265 22.80 1.96 11.10
CA ILE A 265 21.84 1.10 10.39
C ILE A 265 22.11 -0.36 10.71
N HIS A 266 23.37 -0.78 10.65
CA HIS A 266 23.78 -2.15 10.97
C HIS A 266 23.50 -2.51 12.44
N ASP A 267 23.78 -1.59 13.36
CA ASP A 267 23.50 -1.77 14.78
C ASP A 267 21.99 -1.91 15.07
N PHE A 268 21.17 -1.06 14.45
CA PHE A 268 19.72 -1.15 14.58
C PHE A 268 19.18 -2.49 14.04
N ILE A 269 19.65 -2.91 12.86
CA ILE A 269 19.27 -4.21 12.27
C ILE A 269 19.62 -5.35 13.22
N LYS A 270 20.85 -5.37 13.74
CA LYS A 270 21.32 -6.43 14.64
C LYS A 270 20.46 -6.52 15.90
N ARG A 271 20.14 -5.38 16.53
CA ARG A 271 19.28 -5.35 17.73
C ARG A 271 17.87 -5.83 17.43
N TYR A 272 17.29 -5.39 16.31
CA TYR A 272 15.96 -5.83 15.88
C TYR A 272 15.92 -7.35 15.62
N GLN A 273 16.97 -7.90 14.98
CA GLN A 273 17.09 -9.34 14.78
C GLN A 273 17.26 -10.12 16.08
N SER A 274 17.98 -9.57 17.08
CA SER A 274 18.06 -10.18 18.42
C SER A 274 16.68 -10.27 19.08
N TYR A 275 15.83 -9.25 18.96
CA TYR A 275 14.44 -9.34 19.44
C TYR A 275 13.63 -10.42 18.73
N LEU A 276 13.76 -10.54 17.40
CA LEU A 276 13.09 -11.60 16.64
C LEU A 276 13.50 -12.98 17.14
N GLN A 277 14.81 -13.20 17.35
CA GLN A 277 15.35 -14.45 17.88
C GLN A 277 14.82 -14.74 19.29
N ASN A 278 14.82 -13.75 20.19
CA ASN A 278 14.33 -13.89 21.56
C ASN A 278 12.83 -14.26 21.63
N LEU A 279 12.04 -13.83 20.65
CA LEU A 279 10.62 -14.14 20.57
C LEU A 279 10.31 -15.35 19.67
N GLY A 280 11.31 -15.98 19.07
CA GLY A 280 11.11 -17.06 18.09
C GLY A 280 10.34 -16.63 16.84
N ALA A 281 10.41 -15.35 16.47
CA ALA A 281 9.74 -14.79 15.31
C ALA A 281 10.61 -14.89 14.05
N LYS A 282 9.97 -15.02 12.89
CA LYS A 282 10.66 -15.02 11.59
C LYS A 282 11.11 -13.61 11.19
N ASP A 283 12.19 -13.53 10.42
CA ASP A 283 12.61 -12.27 9.81
C ASP A 283 11.57 -11.82 8.77
N ILE A 284 10.95 -10.67 9.05
CA ILE A 284 9.93 -10.07 8.20
C ILE A 284 10.48 -9.59 6.86
N TYR A 285 11.78 -9.27 6.80
CA TYR A 285 12.46 -8.86 5.58
C TYR A 285 12.59 -10.04 4.63
N GLU A 286 13.17 -11.14 5.11
CA GLU A 286 13.33 -12.37 4.33
C GLU A 286 11.97 -12.89 3.86
N SER A 287 10.99 -12.94 4.77
CA SER A 287 9.62 -13.34 4.43
C SER A 287 9.00 -12.48 3.32
N SER A 288 9.28 -11.16 3.31
CA SER A 288 8.76 -10.24 2.29
C SER A 288 9.44 -10.44 0.93
N VAL A 289 10.75 -10.65 0.92
CA VAL A 289 11.52 -10.90 -0.31
C VAL A 289 11.10 -12.24 -0.92
N GLU A 290 10.95 -13.30 -0.11
CA GLU A 290 10.42 -14.59 -0.59
C GLU A 290 9.02 -14.48 -1.19
N ASP A 291 8.13 -13.70 -0.55
CA ASP A 291 6.77 -13.47 -1.06
C ASP A 291 6.82 -12.76 -2.44
N LEU A 292 7.74 -11.82 -2.62
CA LEU A 292 7.95 -11.14 -3.90
C LEU A 292 8.45 -12.10 -4.99
N GLU A 293 9.43 -12.94 -4.67
CA GLU A 293 9.96 -13.95 -5.60
C GLU A 293 8.85 -14.93 -6.03
N ARG A 294 8.07 -15.43 -5.08
CA ARG A 294 6.91 -16.31 -5.36
C ARG A 294 5.88 -15.61 -6.25
N LEU A 295 5.60 -14.33 -6.00
CA LEU A 295 4.68 -13.54 -6.80
C LEU A 295 5.17 -13.34 -8.23
N LEU A 296 6.46 -13.06 -8.41
CA LEU A 296 7.06 -12.88 -9.74
C LEU A 296 7.11 -14.18 -10.53
N ALA A 297 7.49 -15.30 -9.89
CA ALA A 297 7.48 -16.61 -10.50
C ALA A 297 6.07 -17.01 -10.98
N THR A 298 5.05 -16.77 -10.16
CA THR A 298 3.64 -17.03 -10.52
C THR A 298 3.21 -16.23 -11.75
N ARG A 299 3.68 -14.98 -11.89
CA ARG A 299 3.37 -14.13 -13.06
C ARG A 299 4.06 -14.60 -14.33
N GLN A 300 5.31 -15.04 -14.23
CA GLN A 300 6.05 -15.58 -15.36
C GLN A 300 5.35 -16.84 -15.88
N ALA A 301 5.02 -17.77 -14.99
CA ALA A 301 4.28 -18.98 -15.35
C ALA A 301 2.94 -18.68 -16.05
N ASN A 302 2.15 -17.74 -15.53
CA ASN A 302 0.85 -17.39 -16.14
C ASN A 302 0.98 -16.73 -17.53
N ASN A 303 2.07 -15.99 -17.78
CA ASN A 303 2.32 -15.38 -19.07
C ASN A 303 2.77 -16.43 -20.11
N GLU A 304 3.57 -17.41 -19.70
CA GLU A 304 4.01 -18.53 -20.56
C GLU A 304 2.84 -19.41 -20.98
N THR A 305 1.95 -19.81 -20.06
CA THR A 305 0.75 -20.61 -20.37
C THR A 305 -0.26 -19.92 -21.30
N THR A 306 -0.23 -18.58 -21.36
CA THR A 306 -1.11 -17.81 -22.28
C THR A 306 -0.53 -17.78 -23.70
N THR A 307 0.78 -17.95 -23.84
CA THR A 307 1.47 -17.91 -25.14
C THR A 307 1.37 -19.27 -25.85
N ASP A 308 1.45 -20.38 -25.13
CA ASP A 308 1.31 -21.74 -25.70
C ASP A 308 -0.11 -22.09 -26.19
N ASN A 309 -1.14 -21.37 -25.74
CA ASN A 309 -2.52 -21.54 -26.21
C ASN A 309 -2.85 -20.71 -27.46
N GLN A 310 -1.94 -19.89 -27.98
CA GLN A 310 -2.13 -19.13 -29.23
C GLN A 310 -1.51 -19.78 -30.47
N ASP A 311 -0.61 -20.75 -30.31
CA ASP A 311 0.03 -21.46 -31.44
C ASP A 311 -0.66 -22.76 -31.86
N SER A 312 -1.83 -23.10 -31.31
CA SER A 312 -2.61 -24.30 -31.68
C SER A 312 -3.94 -24.04 -32.38
N VAL A 313 -4.24 -22.78 -32.77
CA VAL A 313 -5.41 -22.44 -33.60
C VAL A 313 -5.02 -21.57 -34.79
N SER A 314 -4.12 -22.08 -35.64
CA SER A 314 -3.95 -21.58 -37.00
C SER A 314 -3.47 -22.71 -37.92
N ASN A 315 -4.35 -23.69 -38.15
CA ASN A 315 -4.31 -24.56 -39.33
C ASN A 315 -5.68 -25.24 -39.48
N ALA A 316 -6.68 -24.46 -39.89
CA ALA A 316 -7.88 -24.98 -40.53
C ALA A 316 -8.44 -23.90 -41.47
N GLU A 317 -8.30 -24.18 -42.77
CA GLU A 317 -9.18 -23.75 -43.87
C GLU A 317 -9.12 -22.28 -44.30
N PHE A 318 -8.13 -22.00 -45.13
CA PHE A 318 -8.30 -21.11 -46.28
C PHE A 318 -8.52 -22.00 -47.51
N THR A 319 -9.77 -22.23 -47.89
CA THR A 319 -10.12 -22.83 -49.18
C THR A 319 -10.83 -21.77 -50.01
N GLU A 320 -10.19 -21.47 -51.14
CA GLU A 320 -10.61 -20.56 -52.19
C GLU A 320 -12.06 -20.80 -52.63
N GLN A 321 -12.81 -19.72 -52.87
CA GLN A 321 -13.74 -19.63 -53.99
C GLN A 321 -13.79 -18.18 -54.49
N SER A 322 -13.17 -17.98 -55.66
CA SER A 322 -13.28 -16.77 -56.47
C SER A 322 -14.67 -16.64 -57.11
N PRO A 323 -15.11 -15.42 -57.46
CA PRO A 323 -16.50 -15.10 -57.80
C PRO A 323 -16.84 -15.40 -59.26
N PRO A 324 -18.12 -15.61 -59.63
CA PRO A 324 -18.54 -15.50 -61.01
C PRO A 324 -18.85 -14.04 -61.38
N ALA A 325 -18.48 -13.72 -62.61
CA ALA A 325 -18.55 -12.43 -63.26
C ALA A 325 -19.98 -11.98 -63.63
N HIS A 326 -20.09 -10.65 -63.78
CA HIS A 326 -21.07 -9.85 -64.52
C HIS A 326 -22.27 -10.54 -65.20
N THR A 327 -23.48 -10.11 -64.82
CA THR A 327 -24.32 -9.24 -65.67
C THR A 327 -25.32 -8.47 -64.82
#